data_AF-A0A351L813-F1
#
_entry.id   AF-A0A351L813-F1
#
_cell.length_a   1.000
_cell.length_b   1.000
_cell.length_c   1.000
_cell.angle_alpha   90.00
_cell.angle_beta   90.00
_cell.angle_gamma   90.00
#
_symmetry.space_group_name_H-M   'P 1'
#
loop_
_entity.id
_entity.type
_entity.pdbx_description
1 polymer ?
#
loop_
_entity_poly.entity_id
_entity_poly.type
_entity_poly.pdbx_seq_one_letter_code
_entity_poly.pdbx_strand_id
1 'polypeptide(L)' 'MTRPKADREGYGEKKDRVNITLTPTAQRLLDQQASVLGVSRSELIEQIARGLLGSYPQAKVLGEFCAN' A
#
# COMPACT_ATOMS: atom_id res chain seq x y z
N MET A 1 14.26 15.88 10.52
CA MET A 1 14.43 14.42 10.44
C MET A 1 14.18 13.98 9.01
N THR A 2 15.19 13.49 8.30
CA THR A 2 15.07 12.98 6.93
C THR A 2 14.48 11.57 6.97
N ARG A 3 13.47 11.30 6.14
CA ARG A 3 12.87 9.95 6.05
C ARG A 3 13.93 8.96 5.54
N PRO A 4 14.02 7.74 6.10
CA PRO A 4 14.94 6.73 5.61
C PRO A 4 14.63 6.43 4.14
N LYS A 5 15.66 6.50 3.31
CA LYS A 5 15.60 6.23 1.87
C LYS A 5 15.43 4.72 1.72
N ALA A 6 14.30 4.29 1.17
CA ALA A 6 14.03 2.87 0.95
C ALA A 6 15.17 2.23 0.16
N ASP A 7 15.71 1.15 0.70
CA ASP A 7 16.72 0.31 0.06
C ASP A 7 16.15 -0.22 -1.26
N ARG A 8 16.87 0.01 -2.37
CA ARG A 8 16.37 -0.24 -3.72
C ARG A 8 16.70 -1.65 -4.22
N GLU A 9 17.32 -2.50 -3.40
CA GLU A 9 17.89 -3.77 -3.88
C GLU A 9 17.25 -5.04 -3.32
N GLY A 10 16.24 -4.95 -2.45
CA GLY A 10 15.69 -6.13 -1.76
C GLY A 10 15.03 -7.21 -2.66
N TYR A 11 14.49 -6.83 -3.82
CA TYR A 11 13.72 -7.74 -4.69
C TYR A 11 14.26 -7.87 -6.13
N GLY A 12 15.36 -7.17 -6.48
CA GLY A 12 15.95 -7.23 -7.83
C GLY A 12 15.11 -6.61 -8.96
N GLU A 13 13.91 -6.11 -8.67
CA GLU A 13 13.01 -5.46 -9.63
C GLU A 13 13.12 -3.93 -9.55
N LYS A 14 13.01 -3.24 -10.69
CA LYS A 14 12.89 -1.78 -10.73
C LYS A 14 11.44 -1.38 -10.51
N LYS A 15 11.21 -0.38 -9.66
CA LYS A 15 9.87 0.19 -9.44
C LYS A 15 9.45 1.02 -10.66
N ASP A 16 8.31 0.67 -11.26
CA ASP A 16 7.64 1.49 -12.25
C ASP A 16 6.73 2.54 -11.60
N ARG A 17 6.57 3.69 -12.27
CA ARG A 17 5.69 4.76 -11.78
C ARG A 17 4.25 4.48 -12.21
N VAL A 18 3.40 4.18 -11.24
CA VAL A 18 1.95 4.04 -11.43
C VAL A 18 1.18 5.14 -10.70
N ASN A 19 -0.02 5.47 -11.18
CA ASN A 19 -0.95 6.35 -10.50
C ASN A 19 -2.14 5.54 -10.00
N ILE A 20 -2.53 5.73 -8.74
CA ILE A 20 -3.73 5.11 -8.15
C ILE A 20 -4.60 6.18 -7.51
N THR A 21 -5.91 6.02 -7.62
CA THR A 21 -6.89 6.93 -7.01
C THR A 21 -7.45 6.29 -5.75
N LEU A 22 -7.41 7.02 -4.63
CA LEU A 22 -7.85 6.54 -3.33
C LEU A 22 -8.67 7.62 -2.63
N THR A 23 -9.65 7.20 -1.81
CA THR A 23 -10.38 8.13 -0.95
C THR A 23 -9.43 8.81 0.06
N PRO A 24 -9.74 10.02 0.54
CA PRO A 24 -8.92 10.69 1.55
C PRO A 24 -8.72 9.84 2.81
N THR A 25 -9.75 9.10 3.23
CA THR A 25 -9.67 8.18 4.35
C THR A 25 -8.65 7.07 4.13
N ALA A 26 -8.67 6.43 2.94
CA ALA A 26 -7.71 5.37 2.61
C ALA A 26 -6.27 5.89 2.58
N GLN A 27 -6.04 7.08 2.02
CA GLN A 27 -4.72 7.70 2.01
C GLN A 27 -4.18 7.92 3.43
N ARG A 28 -5.02 8.45 4.33
CA ARG A 28 -4.66 8.67 5.73
C ARG A 28 -4.34 7.36 6.47
N LEU A 29 -5.14 6.32 6.24
CA LEU A 29 -4.91 5.01 6.87
C LEU A 29 -3.60 4.37 6.40
N LEU A 30 -3.28 4.46 5.10
CA LEU A 30 -2.00 3.99 4.57
C LEU A 30 -0.82 4.75 5.17
N ASP A 31 -0.94 6.08 5.35
CA ASP A 31 0.11 6.87 6.00
C ASP A 31 0.34 6.48 7.46
N GLN A 32 -0.76 6.24 8.20
CA GLN A 32 -0.68 5.80 9.58
C GLN A 32 -0.02 4.43 9.69
N GLN A 33 -0.45 3.46 8.88
CA GLN A 33 0.12 2.11 8.86
C GLN A 33 1.60 2.14 8.46
N ALA A 34 1.97 2.91 7.43
CA ALA A 34 3.36 3.06 7.00
C ALA A 34 4.22 3.66 8.11
N SER A 35 3.70 4.68 8.82
CA SER A 35 4.40 5.29 9.96
C SER A 35 4.59 4.32 11.13
N VAL A 36 3.60 3.48 11.44
CA VAL A 36 3.69 2.48 12.52
C VAL A 36 4.73 1.42 12.19
N LEU A 37 4.79 0.99 10.92
CA LEU A 37 5.75 0.01 10.43
C LEU A 37 7.14 0.60 10.13
N GLY A 38 7.30 1.92 10.20
CA GLY A 38 8.56 2.60 9.88
C GLY A 38 8.94 2.52 8.39
N VAL A 39 7.98 2.25 7.51
CA VAL A 39 8.19 2.11 6.06
C VAL A 39 7.58 3.27 5.29
N SER A 40 7.90 3.38 4.01
CA SER A 40 7.24 4.34 3.11
C SER A 40 5.86 3.82 2.68
N ARG A 41 4.96 4.72 2.27
CA ARG A 41 3.65 4.35 1.74
C ARG A 41 3.75 3.41 0.54
N SER A 42 4.70 3.64 -0.37
CA SER A 42 4.91 2.76 -1.53
C SER A 42 5.46 1.40 -1.12
N GLU A 43 6.29 1.33 -0.09
CA GLU A 43 6.77 0.06 0.45
C GLU A 43 5.66 -0.73 1.13
N LEU A 44 4.78 -0.06 1.87
CA LEU A 44 3.57 -0.68 2.43
C LEU A 44 2.71 -1.29 1.33
N ILE A 45 2.47 -0.56 0.22
CA ILE A 45 1.68 -1.05 -0.91
C ILE A 45 2.32 -2.29 -1.55
N GLU A 46 3.64 -2.30 -1.74
CA GLU A 46 4.38 -3.45 -2.25
C GLU A 46 4.27 -4.66 -1.32
N GLN A 47 4.42 -4.46 -0.01
CA GLN A 47 4.27 -5.52 0.99
C GLN A 47 2.86 -6.12 1.00
N ILE A 48 1.83 -5.29 0.86
CA ILE A 48 0.43 -5.73 0.71
C ILE A 48 0.29 -6.57 -0.57
N ALA A 49 0.74 -6.05 -1.72
CA ALA A 49 0.61 -6.71 -3.00
C ALA A 49 1.35 -8.07 -3.05
N ARG A 50 2.46 -8.18 -2.33
CA ARG A 50 3.27 -9.41 -2.23
C ARG A 50 2.80 -10.36 -1.12
N GLY A 51 1.75 -10.02 -0.37
CA GLY A 51 1.22 -10.84 0.72
C GLY A 51 2.16 -10.97 1.92
N LEU A 52 3.09 -10.03 2.09
CA LEU A 52 4.08 -10.01 3.18
C LEU A 52 3.50 -9.51 4.50
N LEU A 53 2.37 -8.81 4.45
CA LEU A 53 1.58 -8.47 5.63
C LEU A 53 0.53 -9.56 5.81
N GLY A 54 0.53 -10.19 6.98
CA GLY A 54 -0.34 -11.32 7.31
C GLY A 54 -1.79 -11.07 6.88
N SER A 55 -2.42 -12.14 6.38
CA SER A 55 -3.71 -12.15 5.69
C SER A 55 -4.73 -11.17 6.28
N TYR A 56 -5.05 -10.10 5.53
CA TYR A 56 -6.24 -9.33 5.81
C TYR A 56 -7.45 -10.23 5.54
N PRO A 57 -8.35 -10.48 6.50
CA PRO A 57 -9.60 -11.19 6.22
C PRO A 57 -10.31 -10.43 5.10
N GLN A 58 -10.66 -11.16 4.05
CA GLN A 58 -11.18 -10.63 2.80
C GLN A 58 -12.53 -9.94 3.03
N ALA A 59 -12.49 -8.65 3.37
CA ALA A 59 -13.68 -7.84 3.52
C ALA A 59 -14.20 -7.51 2.12
N LYS A 60 -15.15 -8.33 1.67
CA LYS A 60 -16.25 -8.05 0.75
C LYS A 60 -15.89 -7.10 -0.42
N VAL A 61 -15.76 -7.68 -1.61
CA VAL A 61 -15.73 -6.94 -2.89
C VAL A 61 -17.04 -6.15 -3.00
N LEU A 62 -17.03 -4.86 -2.66
CA LEU A 62 -18.15 -3.96 -2.93
C LEU A 62 -18.05 -3.54 -4.40
N GLY A 63 -18.53 -4.45 -5.25
CA GLY A 63 -18.53 -4.32 -6.69
C GLY A 63 -19.84 -4.76 -7.31
N GLU A 64 -20.98 -4.41 -6.71
CA GLU A 64 -22.28 -4.49 -7.37
C GLU A 64 -23.18 -3.36 -6.86
N PHE A 65 -23.14 -2.20 -7.51
CA PHE A 65 -24.27 -1.26 -7.53
C PHE A 65 -24.14 -0.29 -8.71
N CYS A 66 -24.22 -0.85 -9.92
CA CYS A 66 -24.59 -0.14 -11.14
C CYS A 66 -25.39 -1.10 -12.03
N ALA A 67 -26.58 -1.50 -11.59
CA ALA A 67 -27.56 -2.14 -12.46
C ALA A 67 -28.98 -1.77 -12.01
N ASN A 68 -29.65 -1.05 -12.90
CA ASN A 68 -31.01 -0.48 -12.90
C ASN A 68 -31.25 0.79 -12.09
#